data_AF-A0A060BMK1-F1
#
_entry.id   AF-A0A060BMK1-F1
#
_cell.length_a   1.000
_cell.length_b   1.000
_cell.length_c   1.000
_cell.angle_alpha   90.00
_cell.angle_beta   90.00
_cell.angle_gamma   90.00
#
_symmetry.space_group_name_H-M   'P 1'
#
loop_
_entity.id
_entity.type
_entity.pdbx_description
1 polymer ?
#
loop_
_entity_poly.entity_id
_entity_poly.type
_entity_poly.pdbx_seq_one_letter_code
_entity_poly.pdbx_strand_id
1 'polypeptide(L)'
;GFAGEIAQTVDRVYDFASPRLVLYALYTGDAAPLLRWFEIRPENAVTVLDTHDGIGVIDVGPDAATGKPGLLNPQQIDQLVEGIHNASQTSKLATGTAASNLDLYQVNCTFYDALG
;
A
#
# COMPACT_ATOMS: atom_id res chain seq x y z
N GLY A 1 -5.55 15.28 -5.87
CA GLY A 1 -4.66 14.72 -4.84
C GLY A 1 -3.23 14.86 -5.32
N PHE A 2 -2.25 14.88 -4.41
CA PHE A 2 -0.84 15.18 -4.74
C PHE A 2 -0.29 14.36 -5.93
N ALA A 3 -0.62 13.07 -6.01
CA ALA A 3 -0.26 12.21 -7.14
C ALA A 3 -0.82 12.66 -8.50
N GLY A 4 -2.03 13.24 -8.53
CA GLY A 4 -2.66 13.74 -9.75
C GLY A 4 -2.05 15.05 -10.27
N GLU A 5 -1.51 15.89 -9.38
CA GLU A 5 -0.84 17.14 -9.76
C GLU A 5 0.56 16.86 -10.34
N ILE A 6 1.31 15.92 -9.75
CA ILE A 6 2.61 15.48 -10.30
C ILE A 6 2.43 14.76 -11.63
N ALA A 7 1.41 13.92 -11.76
CA ALA A 7 1.16 13.18 -12.99
C ALA A 7 0.96 14.07 -14.23
N GLN A 8 0.57 15.34 -14.05
CA GLN A 8 0.41 16.30 -15.16
C GLN A 8 1.74 16.92 -15.62
N THR A 9 2.83 16.75 -14.86
CA THR A 9 4.13 17.37 -15.15
C THR A 9 5.19 16.37 -15.63
N VAL A 10 4.85 15.08 -15.69
CA VAL A 10 5.75 14.00 -16.09
C VAL A 10 5.05 13.02 -17.05
N ASP A 11 5.82 12.27 -17.83
CA ASP A 11 5.26 11.27 -18.74
C ASP A 11 4.53 10.15 -18.01
N ARG A 12 5.12 9.67 -16.90
CA ARG A 12 4.64 8.51 -16.15
C ARG A 12 4.87 8.65 -14.65
N VAL A 13 3.95 8.09 -13.86
CA VAL A 13 4.07 7.93 -12.40
C VAL A 13 3.86 6.47 -12.00
N TYR A 14 4.45 6.00 -10.91
CA TYR A 14 4.15 4.67 -10.39
C TYR A 14 2.80 4.63 -9.69
N ASP A 15 2.06 3.55 -9.89
CA ASP A 15 0.87 3.22 -9.10
C ASP A 15 1.25 2.34 -7.91
N PHE A 16 1.69 2.99 -6.84
CA PHE A 16 2.04 2.32 -5.60
C PHE A 16 0.83 2.03 -4.69
N ALA A 17 -0.34 2.61 -4.94
CA ALA A 17 -1.52 2.36 -4.12
C ALA A 17 -2.18 1.01 -4.48
N SER A 18 -2.36 0.73 -5.78
CA SER A 18 -3.02 -0.48 -6.28
C SER A 18 -2.55 -1.80 -5.63
N PRO A 19 -1.25 -2.14 -5.54
CA PRO A 19 -0.82 -3.41 -4.95
C PRO A 19 -1.29 -3.62 -3.50
N ARG A 20 -1.28 -2.56 -2.69
CA ARG A 20 -1.69 -2.63 -1.28
C ARG A 20 -3.20 -2.77 -1.16
N LEU A 21 -3.95 -2.07 -2.02
CA LEU A 21 -5.40 -2.15 -2.06
C LEU A 21 -5.89 -3.51 -2.57
N VAL A 22 -5.14 -4.16 -3.47
CA VAL A 22 -5.41 -5.55 -3.89
C VAL A 22 -5.23 -6.51 -2.72
N LEU A 23 -4.10 -6.45 -1.99
CA LEU A 23 -3.89 -7.30 -0.82
C LEU A 23 -4.97 -7.07 0.25
N TYR A 24 -5.29 -5.80 0.55
CA TYR A 24 -6.36 -5.45 1.48
C TYR A 24 -7.69 -6.08 1.08
N ALA A 25 -8.09 -5.93 -0.19
CA ALA A 25 -9.34 -6.50 -0.69
C ALA A 25 -9.35 -8.04 -0.61
N LEU A 26 -8.23 -8.70 -0.87
CA LEU A 26 -8.11 -10.16 -0.76
C LEU A 26 -8.19 -10.65 0.69
N TYR A 27 -7.58 -9.94 1.64
CA TYR A 27 -7.62 -10.34 3.05
C TYR A 27 -8.97 -10.08 3.73
N THR A 28 -9.65 -9.01 3.34
CA THR A 28 -10.85 -8.53 4.06
C THR A 28 -12.16 -8.78 3.31
N GLY A 29 -12.10 -9.04 2.00
CA GLY A 29 -13.26 -9.04 1.12
C GLY A 29 -13.80 -7.65 0.78
N ASP A 30 -13.17 -6.57 1.28
CA ASP A 30 -13.58 -5.18 0.99
C ASP A 30 -12.79 -4.58 -0.18
N ALA A 31 -13.43 -4.53 -1.35
CA ALA A 31 -12.86 -3.92 -2.55
C ALA A 31 -13.15 -2.41 -2.67
N ALA A 32 -13.92 -1.79 -1.76
CA ALA A 32 -14.33 -0.39 -1.91
C ALA A 32 -13.15 0.59 -1.99
N PRO A 33 -12.06 0.45 -1.19
CA PRO A 33 -10.89 1.32 -1.32
C PRO A 33 -10.20 1.20 -2.69
N LEU A 34 -10.11 -0.02 -3.24
CA LEU A 34 -9.51 -0.26 -4.56
C LEU A 34 -10.34 0.38 -5.68
N LEU A 35 -11.66 0.20 -5.64
CA LEU A 35 -12.57 0.80 -6.62
C LEU A 35 -12.48 2.33 -6.58
N ARG A 36 -12.48 2.92 -5.37
CA ARG A 36 -12.29 4.36 -5.19
C ARG A 36 -10.97 4.84 -5.77
N TRP A 37 -9.88 4.08 -5.62
CA TRP A 37 -8.59 4.45 -6.21
C TRP A 37 -8.66 4.48 -7.73
N PHE A 38 -9.32 3.50 -8.36
CA PHE A 38 -9.48 3.47 -9.82
C PHE A 38 -10.29 4.66 -10.37
N GLU A 39 -11.16 5.27 -9.58
CA GLU A 39 -11.88 6.48 -9.97
C GLU A 39 -10.99 7.74 -9.98
N ILE A 40 -9.93 7.77 -9.18
CA ILE A 40 -9.14 9.00 -8.95
C ILE A 40 -7.66 8.90 -9.36
N ARG A 41 -7.15 7.70 -9.67
CA ARG A 41 -5.75 7.48 -10.01
C ARG A 41 -5.37 8.17 -11.33
N PRO A 42 -4.11 8.62 -11.48
CA PRO A 42 -3.63 9.09 -12.78
C PRO A 42 -3.69 8.01 -13.86
N GLU A 43 -4.10 8.39 -15.07
CA GLU A 43 -4.19 7.46 -16.21
C GLU A 43 -2.80 7.11 -16.79
N ASN A 44 -1.83 8.01 -16.68
CA ASN A 44 -0.45 7.81 -17.14
C ASN A 44 0.41 7.01 -16.15
N ALA A 45 -0.17 6.02 -15.49
CA ALA A 45 0.51 5.26 -14.46
C ALA A 45 1.23 4.02 -15.01
N VAL A 46 2.37 3.67 -14.39
CA VAL A 46 3.04 2.37 -14.50
C VAL A 46 2.59 1.54 -13.30
N THR A 47 1.89 0.42 -13.59
CA THR A 47 1.37 -0.47 -12.57
C THR A 47 2.40 -1.50 -12.13
N VAL A 48 2.43 -1.79 -10.83
CA VAL A 48 3.30 -2.80 -10.23
C VAL A 48 2.50 -3.64 -9.22
N LEU A 49 2.99 -4.85 -8.92
CA LEU A 49 2.54 -5.64 -7.77
C LEU A 49 3.62 -5.62 -6.69
N ASP A 50 4.82 -6.02 -7.06
CA ASP A 50 6.07 -5.91 -6.30
C ASP A 50 7.04 -4.91 -6.95
N THR A 51 8.04 -4.52 -6.17
CA THR A 51 9.25 -3.84 -6.66
C THR A 51 10.48 -4.50 -6.03
N HIS A 52 11.65 -3.90 -6.21
CA HIS A 52 12.85 -4.29 -5.49
C HIS A 52 12.90 -3.74 -4.04
N ASP A 53 11.99 -2.83 -3.69
CA ASP A 53 11.79 -2.31 -2.34
C ASP A 53 10.73 -3.15 -1.60
N GLY A 54 10.54 -2.90 -0.30
CA GLY A 54 9.44 -3.53 0.45
C GLY A 54 8.06 -3.00 0.09
N ILE A 55 7.00 -3.67 0.56
CA ILE A 55 5.62 -3.28 0.33
C ILE A 55 5.30 -2.02 1.16
N GLY A 56 5.28 -0.85 0.50
CA GLY A 56 5.05 0.47 1.10
C GLY A 56 3.63 0.69 1.60
N VAL A 57 3.43 0.62 2.92
CA VAL A 57 2.12 0.81 3.55
C VAL A 57 1.72 2.29 3.57
N ILE A 58 2.69 3.19 3.61
CA ILE A 58 2.50 4.64 3.61
C ILE A 58 1.74 5.14 2.36
N ASP A 59 1.85 4.43 1.23
CA ASP A 59 1.28 4.83 -0.06
C ASP A 59 -0.26 4.85 -0.06
N VAL A 60 -0.89 4.18 0.91
CA VAL A 60 -2.35 4.14 1.09
C VAL A 60 -2.80 4.79 2.40
N GLY A 61 -1.86 5.23 3.22
CA GLY A 61 -2.10 5.88 4.50
C GLY A 61 -2.37 7.39 4.40
N PRO A 62 -2.65 8.05 5.54
CA PRO A 62 -2.84 9.50 5.57
C PRO A 62 -1.56 10.23 5.17
N ASP A 63 -1.73 11.35 4.47
CA ASP A 63 -0.62 12.21 4.10
C ASP A 63 -0.17 13.02 5.33
N ALA A 64 1.02 12.69 5.85
CA ALA A 64 1.57 13.32 7.04
C ALA A 64 1.90 14.82 6.85
N ALA A 65 2.17 15.26 5.61
CA ALA A 65 2.50 16.65 5.31
C ALA A 65 1.24 17.52 5.15
N THR A 66 0.15 16.95 4.63
CA THR A 66 -1.09 17.71 4.36
C THR A 66 -2.24 17.41 5.32
N GLY A 67 -2.11 16.38 6.16
CA GLY A 67 -3.16 15.92 7.08
C GLY A 67 -4.39 15.34 6.38
N LYS A 68 -4.32 15.10 5.06
CA LYS A 68 -5.44 14.54 4.30
C LYS A 68 -5.61 13.05 4.63
N PRO A 69 -6.86 12.56 4.72
CA PRO A 69 -7.11 11.15 4.93
C PRO A 69 -6.54 10.33 3.77
N GLY A 70 -6.03 9.14 4.10
CA GLY A 70 -5.53 8.17 3.13
C GLY A 70 -6.64 7.46 2.36
N LEU A 71 -6.23 6.49 1.56
CA LEU A 71 -7.14 5.54 0.90
C LEU A 71 -7.67 4.50 1.89
N LEU A 72 -6.84 4.15 2.88
CA LEU A 72 -7.18 3.30 4.01
C LEU A 72 -7.15 4.12 5.31
N ASN A 73 -8.05 3.79 6.23
CA ASN A 73 -8.00 4.30 7.61
C ASN A 73 -7.00 3.48 8.46
N PRO A 74 -6.63 3.95 9.68
CA PRO A 74 -5.65 3.25 10.51
C PRO A 74 -5.99 1.76 10.77
N GLN A 75 -7.26 1.44 11.03
CA GLN A 75 -7.68 0.07 11.28
C GLN A 75 -7.54 -0.82 10.03
N GLN A 76 -7.81 -0.27 8.85
CA GLN A 76 -7.63 -0.98 7.58
C GLN A 76 -6.15 -1.19 7.24
N ILE A 77 -5.30 -0.23 7.62
CA ILE A 77 -3.84 -0.36 7.51
C ILE A 77 -3.35 -1.50 8.41
N ASP A 78 -3.80 -1.56 9.66
CA ASP A 78 -3.46 -2.65 10.58
C ASP A 78 -3.90 -4.01 10.01
N GLN A 79 -5.10 -4.10 9.44
CA GLN A 79 -5.60 -5.32 8.78
C GLN A 79 -4.72 -5.74 7.59
N LEU A 80 -4.27 -4.78 6.78
CA LEU A 80 -3.36 -5.05 5.66
C LEU A 80 -2.01 -5.60 6.16
N VAL A 81 -1.41 -4.94 7.14
CA VAL A 81 -0.08 -5.31 7.68
C VAL A 81 -0.14 -6.68 8.35
N GLU A 82 -1.11 -6.90 9.23
CA GLU A 82 -1.30 -8.21 9.87
C GLU A 82 -1.66 -9.30 8.86
N GLY A 83 -2.40 -8.98 7.79
CA GLY A 83 -2.67 -9.88 6.68
C GLY A 83 -1.39 -10.37 6.01
N ILE A 84 -0.49 -9.46 5.63
CA ILE A 84 0.82 -9.80 5.03
C ILE A 84 1.63 -10.67 5.99
N HIS A 85 1.63 -10.31 7.27
CA HIS A 85 2.35 -11.04 8.30
C HIS A 85 1.81 -12.44 8.59
N ASN A 86 0.51 -12.66 8.43
CA ASN A 86 -0.11 -13.97 8.61
C ASN A 86 0.05 -14.86 7.37
N ALA A 87 0.06 -14.26 6.17
CA ALA A 87 0.28 -14.96 4.92
C ALA A 87 1.73 -15.42 4.74
N SER A 88 2.69 -14.59 5.16
CA SER A 88 4.11 -14.86 4.97
C SER A 88 4.80 -15.40 6.23
N GLN A 89 5.60 -16.45 6.07
CA GLN A 89 6.31 -17.09 7.18
C GLN A 89 7.48 -16.26 7.73
N THR A 90 7.98 -15.30 6.95
CA THR A 90 9.26 -14.62 7.19
C THR A 90 9.14 -13.10 7.36
N SER A 91 8.03 -12.47 6.98
CA SER A 91 7.95 -10.99 6.99
C SER A 91 8.06 -10.39 8.39
N LYS A 92 7.51 -11.04 9.43
CA LYS A 92 7.67 -10.58 10.83
C LYS A 92 9.15 -10.53 11.24
N LEU A 93 9.95 -11.50 10.77
CA LEU A 93 11.39 -11.56 11.05
C LEU A 93 12.18 -10.55 10.21
N ALA A 94 11.81 -10.40 8.93
CA ALA A 94 12.48 -9.50 7.98
C ALA A 94 12.15 -8.01 8.19
N THR A 95 11.01 -7.72 8.83
CA THR A 95 10.56 -6.35 9.14
C THR A 95 11.09 -5.88 10.51
N GLY A 96 11.51 -6.80 11.38
CA GLY A 96 12.15 -6.52 12.68
C GLY A 96 11.23 -5.84 13.71
N THR A 97 11.77 -5.48 14.88
CA THR A 97 11.07 -4.70 15.95
C THR A 97 10.65 -3.29 15.53
N ALA A 98 11.06 -2.84 14.33
CA ALA A 98 10.55 -1.61 13.72
C ALA A 98 9.05 -1.69 13.37
N ALA A 99 8.48 -2.90 13.32
CA ALA A 99 7.05 -3.11 13.12
C ALA A 99 6.17 -2.63 14.31
N SER A 100 6.75 -2.43 15.50
CA SER A 100 6.01 -2.01 16.69
C SER A 100 5.87 -0.48 16.83
N ASN A 101 6.58 0.30 15.99
CA ASN A 101 6.50 1.75 16.01
C ASN A 101 5.69 2.22 14.81
N LEU A 102 4.95 3.30 14.99
CA LEU A 102 4.12 4.00 14.01
C LEU A 102 4.82 4.41 12.68
N ASP A 103 6.05 3.96 12.43
CA ASP A 103 6.92 4.31 11.30
C ASP A 103 7.21 3.10 10.38
N LEU A 104 6.24 2.19 10.21
CA LEU A 104 6.32 1.12 9.20
C LEU A 104 6.24 1.70 7.80
N TYR A 105 7.39 2.05 7.24
CA TYR A 105 7.48 2.57 5.88
C TYR A 105 7.15 1.47 4.84
N GLN A 106 7.65 0.25 5.07
CA GLN A 106 7.57 -0.88 4.14
C GLN A 106 7.57 -2.23 4.89
N VAL A 107 6.81 -3.21 4.37
CA VAL A 107 6.87 -4.61 4.84
C VAL A 107 7.71 -5.42 3.86
N ASN A 108 8.79 -6.05 4.35
CA ASN A 108 9.68 -6.85 3.52
C ASN A 108 9.08 -8.25 3.28
N CYS A 109 8.50 -8.44 2.10
CA CYS A 109 7.85 -9.66 1.68
C CYS A 109 7.77 -9.69 0.15
N THR A 110 7.92 -10.86 -0.48
CA THR A 110 7.54 -10.97 -1.90
C THR A 110 6.03 -10.81 -2.01
N PHE A 111 5.52 -10.25 -3.11
CA PHE A 111 4.08 -10.14 -3.28
C PHE A 111 3.39 -11.52 -3.33
N TYR A 112 4.11 -12.53 -3.82
CA TYR A 112 3.64 -13.91 -3.82
C TYR A 112 3.45 -14.44 -2.39
N ASP A 113 4.45 -14.32 -1.51
CA ASP A 113 4.33 -14.78 -0.11
C ASP A 113 3.29 -13.97 0.68
N ALA A 114 3.03 -12.72 0.28
CA ALA A 114 1.94 -11.93 0.85
C ALA A 114 0.55 -12.50 0.47
N LEU A 115 0.42 -13.28 -0.58
CA LEU A 115 -0.85 -13.90 -0.97
C LEU A 115 -1.14 -15.23 -0.22
N GLY A 116 -0.15 -15.78 0.50
CA GLY A 116 -0.23 -17.06 1.22
C GLY A 116 0.18 -18.26 0.39
#